data_AF-A0A9Y2JZE7-F1
#
_entry.id   AF-A0A9Y2JZE7-F1
#
_cell.length_a   1.000
_cell.length_b   1.000
_cell.length_c   1.000
_cell.angle_alpha   90.00
_cell.angle_beta   90.00
_cell.angle_gamma   90.00
#
_symmetry.space_group_name_H-M   'P 1'
#
loop_
_entity.id
_entity.type
_entity.pdbx_description
1 polymer ?
#
loop_
_entity_poly.entity_id
_entity_poly.type
_entity_poly.pdbx_seq_one_letter_code
_entity_poly.pdbx_strand_id
1 'polypeptide(L)'
;MATAEPTEDMKRAAVHFAYAIEAAGAHLRDVNSEMAMVQASWRGEASVKFGQAMSDWEQEFDVILSRLVRLLATTGGGVPRQRRS
;
A
#
# COMPACT_ATOMS: atom_id res chain seq x y z
N MET A 1 -2.30 10.22 29.15
CA MET A 1 -2.14 8.75 29.36
C MET A 1 -0.85 8.35 28.67
N ALA A 2 0.11 7.77 29.38
CA ALA A 2 1.34 7.28 28.77
C ALA A 2 1.00 6.08 27.88
N THR A 3 1.29 6.16 26.59
CA THR A 3 1.22 5.01 25.68
C THR A 3 2.26 3.99 26.14
N ALA A 4 1.81 2.80 26.54
CA ALA A 4 2.69 1.72 26.94
C ALA A 4 3.62 1.33 25.76
N GLU A 5 4.89 1.07 26.07
CA GLU A 5 5.85 0.53 25.10
C GLU A 5 5.32 -0.76 24.46
N PRO A 6 5.46 -0.96 23.14
CA PRO A 6 5.04 -2.19 22.47
C PRO A 6 5.74 -3.44 23.02
N THR A 7 4.96 -4.51 23.22
CA THR A 7 5.50 -5.81 23.68
C THR A 7 6.35 -6.49 22.60
N GLU A 8 7.15 -7.48 22.99
CA GLU A 8 7.99 -8.23 22.05
C GLU A 8 7.15 -9.01 21.01
N ASP A 9 5.99 -9.54 21.41
CA ASP A 9 5.06 -10.19 20.49
C ASP A 9 4.45 -9.20 19.48
N MET A 10 4.14 -7.97 19.91
CA MET A 10 3.68 -6.91 19.01
C MET A 10 4.76 -6.57 17.97
N LYS A 11 6.02 -6.48 18.40
CA LYS A 11 7.15 -6.21 17.49
C LYS A 11 7.36 -7.35 16.49
N ARG A 12 7.25 -8.61 16.91
CA ARG A 12 7.34 -9.77 16.03
C ARG A 12 6.21 -9.80 15.01
N ALA A 13 4.97 -9.58 15.46
CA ALA A 13 3.81 -9.47 14.56
C ALA A 13 3.98 -8.31 13.56
N ALA A 14 4.58 -7.19 13.98
CA ALA A 14 4.88 -6.07 13.09
C ALA A 14 5.82 -6.47 11.95
N VAL A 15 6.84 -7.28 12.20
CA VAL A 15 7.74 -7.76 11.13
C VAL A 15 6.98 -8.60 10.10
N HIS A 16 6.15 -9.55 10.53
CA HIS A 16 5.31 -10.33 9.63
C HIS A 16 4.34 -9.45 8.83
N PHE A 17 3.78 -8.43 9.48
CA PHE A 17 2.87 -7.50 8.85
C PHE A 17 3.57 -6.61 7.82
N ALA A 18 4.80 -6.16 8.09
CA ALA A 18 5.60 -5.39 7.14
C ALA A 18 5.82 -6.18 5.83
N TYR A 19 6.20 -7.46 5.93
CA TYR A 19 6.37 -8.32 4.75
C TYR A 19 5.07 -8.47 3.96
N ALA A 20 3.92 -8.62 4.62
CA ALA A 20 2.63 -8.71 3.95
C ALA A 20 2.25 -7.41 3.22
N ILE A 21 2.55 -6.25 3.81
CA ILE A 21 2.33 -4.94 3.17
C ILE A 21 3.23 -4.79 1.93
N GLU A 22 4.50 -5.17 2.02
CA GLU A 22 5.42 -5.13 0.89
C GLU A 22 4.95 -6.04 -0.26
N ALA A 23 4.50 -7.25 0.06
CA ALA A 23 3.94 -8.19 -0.92
C ALA A 23 2.66 -7.64 -1.58
N ALA A 24 1.74 -7.05 -0.80
CA ALA A 24 0.55 -6.40 -1.34
C ALA A 24 0.92 -5.25 -2.28
N GLY A 25 1.89 -4.42 -1.90
CA GLY A 25 2.40 -3.34 -2.75
C GLY A 25 3.02 -3.83 -4.07
N ALA A 26 3.68 -5.01 -4.06
CA ALA A 26 4.18 -5.62 -5.29
C ALA A 26 3.03 -6.04 -6.23
N HIS A 27 2.04 -6.78 -5.72
CA HIS A 27 0.89 -7.19 -6.52
C HIS A 27 0.11 -6.02 -7.13
N LEU A 28 0.13 -4.87 -6.47
CA LEU A 28 -0.60 -3.70 -6.98
C LEU A 28 0.14 -2.93 -8.05
N ARG A 29 1.48 -2.97 -8.04
CA ARG A 29 2.24 -2.52 -9.21
C ARG A 29 1.94 -3.39 -10.43
N ASP A 30 1.75 -4.69 -10.24
CA ASP A 30 1.35 -5.60 -11.32
C ASP A 30 -0.05 -5.24 -11.84
N VAL A 31 -1.03 -5.06 -10.94
CA VAL A 31 -2.39 -4.63 -11.29
C VAL A 31 -2.38 -3.30 -12.04
N ASN A 32 -1.65 -2.28 -11.56
CA ASN A 32 -1.59 -0.98 -12.23
C ASN A 32 -0.95 -1.09 -13.62
N SER A 33 0.01 -1.99 -13.81
CA SER A 33 0.61 -2.26 -15.12
C SER A 33 -0.39 -2.88 -16.09
N GLU A 34 -1.16 -3.88 -15.65
CA GLU A 34 -2.24 -4.49 -16.45
C GLU A 34 -3.33 -3.47 -16.78
N MET A 35 -3.75 -2.65 -15.81
CA MET A 35 -4.75 -1.63 -16.04
C MET A 35 -4.26 -0.58 -17.05
N ALA A 36 -2.99 -0.15 -16.99
CA ALA A 36 -2.42 0.75 -17.98
C ALA A 36 -2.45 0.16 -19.39
N MET A 37 -2.16 -1.14 -19.55
CA MET A 37 -2.29 -1.82 -20.85
C MET A 37 -3.74 -1.83 -21.35
N VAL A 38 -4.70 -2.12 -20.46
CA VAL A 38 -6.13 -2.09 -20.81
C VAL A 38 -6.57 -0.69 -21.23
N GLN A 39 -6.20 0.35 -20.46
CA GLN A 39 -6.53 1.73 -20.81
C GLN A 39 -5.97 2.10 -22.19
N ALA A 40 -4.73 1.73 -22.47
CA ALA A 40 -4.08 2.00 -23.74
C ALA A 40 -4.75 1.27 -24.92
N SER A 41 -5.51 0.21 -24.67
CA SER A 41 -6.31 -0.49 -25.69
C SER A 41 -7.63 0.22 -26.01
N TRP A 42 -8.13 1.07 -25.11
CA TRP A 42 -9.40 1.78 -25.29
C TRP A 42 -9.18 3.16 -25.92
N ARG A 43 -10.25 3.75 -26.46
CA ARG A 43 -10.23 5.06 -27.11
C ARG A 43 -11.45 5.87 -26.68
N GLY A 44 -11.34 7.20 -26.80
CA GLY A 44 -12.43 8.14 -26.52
C GLY A 44 -12.92 8.05 -25.07
N GLU A 45 -14.23 8.19 -24.89
CA GLU A 45 -14.88 8.29 -23.58
C GLU A 45 -14.61 7.09 -22.66
N ALA A 46 -14.52 5.88 -23.20
CA ALA A 46 -14.23 4.67 -22.42
C ALA A 46 -12.84 4.73 -21.77
N SER A 47 -11.84 5.20 -22.51
CA SER A 47 -10.46 5.37 -22.00
C SER A 47 -10.40 6.43 -20.90
N VAL A 48 -11.21 7.49 -21.00
CA VAL A 48 -11.28 8.57 -19.99
C VAL A 48 -11.95 8.07 -18.72
N LYS A 49 -13.11 7.41 -18.83
CA LYS A 49 -13.83 6.84 -17.67
C LYS A 49 -13.00 5.79 -16.94
N PHE A 50 -12.31 4.94 -17.68
CA PHE A 50 -11.40 3.95 -17.09
C PHE A 50 -10.21 4.61 -16.39
N GLY A 51 -9.63 5.64 -16.99
CA GLY A 51 -8.58 6.43 -16.36
C GLY A 51 -9.01 7.03 -15.02
N GLN A 52 -10.21 7.59 -14.96
CA GLN A 52 -10.76 8.11 -13.70
C GLN A 52 -10.93 7.00 -12.65
N ALA A 53 -11.52 5.86 -13.04
CA ALA A 53 -11.69 4.73 -12.14
C ALA A 53 -10.34 4.18 -11.61
N MET A 54 -9.29 4.18 -12.43
CA MET A 54 -7.93 3.84 -11.99
C MET A 54 -7.40 4.84 -10.96
N SER A 55 -7.54 6.14 -11.21
CA SER A 55 -7.09 7.17 -10.27
C SER A 55 -7.83 7.10 -8.93
N ASP A 56 -9.13 6.82 -8.95
CA ASP A 56 -9.92 6.64 -7.73
C ASP A 56 -9.46 5.40 -6.94
N TRP A 57 -9.20 4.30 -7.65
CA TRP A 57 -8.65 3.08 -7.06
C TRP A 57 -7.28 3.28 -6.40
N GLU A 58 -6.37 3.96 -7.08
CA GLU A 58 -5.03 4.25 -6.55
C GLU A 58 -5.10 5.08 -5.26
N GLN A 59 -6.00 6.07 -5.19
CA GLN A 59 -6.22 6.87 -3.99
C GLN A 59 -6.71 6.04 -2.80
N GLU A 60 -7.72 5.18 -3.01
CA GLU A 60 -8.21 4.29 -1.96
C GLU A 60 -7.12 3.32 -1.48
N PHE A 61 -6.28 2.86 -2.41
CA PHE A 61 -5.19 1.98 -2.04
C PHE A 61 -4.09 2.68 -1.22
N ASP A 62 -3.73 3.92 -1.56
CA ASP A 62 -2.82 4.74 -0.77
C ASP A 62 -3.35 5.00 0.65
N VAL A 63 -4.67 5.16 0.80
CA VAL A 63 -5.33 5.27 2.10
C VAL A 63 -5.14 3.97 2.92
N ILE A 64 -5.33 2.81 2.29
CA ILE A 64 -5.12 1.50 2.93
C ILE A 64 -3.66 1.37 3.38
N LEU A 65 -2.68 1.60 2.49
CA LEU A 65 -1.25 1.56 2.86
C LEU A 65 -0.92 2.49 4.02
N SER A 66 -1.42 3.73 3.96
CA SER A 66 -1.20 4.73 5.00
C SER A 66 -1.77 4.31 6.35
N ARG A 67 -2.88 3.56 6.38
CA ARG A 67 -3.45 3.00 7.61
C ARG A 67 -2.62 1.82 8.12
N LEU A 68 -2.15 0.97 7.21
CA LEU A 68 -1.32 -0.20 7.55
C LEU A 68 0.04 0.24 8.12
N VAL A 69 0.67 1.27 7.55
CA VAL A 69 1.91 1.88 8.08
C VAL A 69 1.71 2.46 9.48
N ARG A 70 0.57 3.13 9.73
CA ARG A 70 0.24 3.64 11.07
C ARG A 70 0.03 2.52 12.09
N LEU A 71 -0.57 1.41 11.67
CA LEU A 71 -0.71 0.22 12.51
C LEU A 71 0.66 -0.37 12.84
N LEU A 72 1.56 -0.45 11.86
CA LEU A 72 2.95 -0.90 12.05
C LEU A 72 3.71 -0.05 13.08
N ALA A 73 3.54 1.29 13.00
CA ALA A 73 4.15 2.21 13.96
C ALA A 73 3.63 1.99 15.39
N THR A 74 2.33 1.72 15.53
CA THR A 74 1.69 1.42 16.84
C THR A 74 2.20 0.10 17.44
N THR A 75 2.52 -0.90 16.61
CA THR A 75 3.04 -2.18 17.08
C THR A 75 4.54 -2.19 17.37
N GLY A 76 5.21 -1.03 17.27
CA GLY A 76 6.66 -0.90 17.48
C GLY A 76 7.50 -1.37 16.30
N GLY A 77 6.87 -1.66 15.15
CA GLY A 77 7.57 -1.92 13.91
C GLY A 77 8.05 -0.61 13.30
N GLY A 78 9.35 -0.52 13.02
CA GLY A 78 9.87 0.54 12.18
C GLY A 78 9.40 0.33 10.75
N VAL A 79 8.86 1.37 10.11
CA VAL A 79 8.80 1.41 8.64
C VAL A 79 10.20 1.12 8.14
N PRO A 80 10.42 0.17 7.21
CA PRO A 80 11.71 -0.01 6.58
C PRO A 80 12.14 1.36 6.07
N ARG A 81 13.14 1.96 6.73
CA ARG A 81 13.74 3.19 6.21
C ARG A 81 14.19 2.81 4.81
N GLN A 82 13.58 3.42 3.79
CA GLN A 82 14.09 3.35 2.43
C GLN A 82 15.59 3.59 2.55
N ARG A 83 16.39 2.56 2.25
CA ARG A 83 17.83 2.73 2.11
C ARG A 83 17.98 3.78 1.02
N ARG A 84 18.33 5.00 1.42
CA ARG A 84 18.85 6.00 0.49
C ARG A 84 20.06 5.35 -0.17
N SER A 85 19.91 5.05 -1.46
CA SER A 85 21.00 4.78 -2.39
C SER A 85 22.03 5.90 -2.34
#